data_AF-A0A5B9MK75-F1
#
_entry.id   AF-A0A5B9MK75-F1
#
_cell.length_a   1.000
_cell.length_b   1.000
_cell.length_c   1.000
_cell.angle_alpha   90.00
_cell.angle_beta   90.00
_cell.angle_gamma   90.00
#
_symmetry.space_group_name_H-M   'P 1'
#
loop_
_entity.id
_entity.type
_entity.pdbx_description
1 polymer ?
#
loop_
_entity_poly.entity_id
_entity_poly.type
_entity_poly.pdbx_seq_one_letter_code
_entity_poly.pdbx_strand_id
1 'polypeptide(L)'
;MFDQLSEMVRLAQQSWVGCCWETEFGSRRLNLRGLQARQAVVAAKATRGDESQCWYQAAQWLAGVEHDAKTAAEHAQQALNAVASGDLAVAIKLFDQASVLAAKYPVSVGYVACRSLCEDLSCSDPATA
;
A
#
# COMPACT_ATOMS: atom_id res chain seq x y z
N MET A 1 -11.85 20.29 2.55
CA MET A 1 -10.42 19.97 2.26
C MET A 1 -9.97 18.73 3.03
N PHE A 2 -10.19 18.65 4.36
CA PHE A 2 -9.98 17.42 5.13
C PHE A 2 -10.78 16.21 4.59
N ASP A 3 -12.03 16.44 4.17
CA ASP A 3 -12.88 15.38 3.58
C ASP A 3 -12.32 14.84 2.25
N GLN A 4 -11.70 15.71 1.44
CA GLN A 4 -11.08 15.32 0.17
C GLN A 4 -9.83 14.47 0.42
N LEU A 5 -8.98 14.86 1.37
CA LEU A 5 -7.81 14.07 1.76
C LEU A 5 -8.22 12.70 2.32
N SER A 6 -9.25 12.68 3.18
CA SER A 6 -9.78 11.44 3.76
C SER A 6 -10.30 10.48 2.68
N GLU A 7 -11.01 11.00 1.68
CA GLU A 7 -11.48 10.20 0.55
C GLU A 7 -10.33 9.69 -0.32
N MET A 8 -9.31 10.50 -0.59
CA MET A 8 -8.11 10.07 -1.32
C MET A 8 -7.36 8.95 -0.59
N VAL A 9 -7.22 9.06 0.73
CA VAL A 9 -6.63 8.01 1.56
C VAL A 9 -7.46 6.73 1.50
N ARG A 10 -8.79 6.84 1.61
CA ARG A 10 -9.70 5.70 1.52
C ARG A 10 -9.56 4.98 0.17
N LEU A 11 -9.50 5.72 -0.93
CA LEU A 11 -9.32 5.16 -2.28
C LEU A 11 -7.94 4.50 -2.43
N ALA A 12 -6.88 5.13 -1.93
CA ALA A 12 -5.53 4.56 -1.96
C ALA A 12 -5.45 3.24 -1.19
N GLN A 13 -6.02 3.17 0.02
CA GLN A 13 -6.09 1.96 0.84
C GLN A 13 -6.88 0.83 0.15
N GLN A 14 -7.97 1.15 -0.56
CA GLN A 14 -8.78 0.15 -1.27
C GLN A 14 -8.11 -0.37 -2.55
N SER A 15 -7.28 0.45 -3.19
CA SER A 15 -6.60 0.09 -4.44
C SER A 15 -5.51 -0.97 -4.25
N TRP A 16 -4.96 -1.08 -3.04
CA TRP A 16 -3.83 -1.95 -2.73
C TRP A 16 -4.00 -2.61 -1.35
N VAL A 17 -4.56 -3.83 -1.37
CA VAL A 17 -4.73 -4.71 -0.19
C VAL A 17 -3.92 -6.02 -0.33
N GLY A 18 -3.30 -6.22 -1.50
CA GLY A 18 -2.57 -7.41 -1.89
C GLY A 18 -2.12 -7.30 -3.35
N CYS A 19 -1.89 -8.42 -4.02
CA CYS A 19 -1.52 -8.41 -5.44
C CYS A 19 -2.74 -8.14 -6.33
N CYS A 20 -2.85 -6.94 -6.89
CA CYS A 20 -3.94 -6.55 -7.81
C CYS A 20 -3.50 -6.43 -9.29
N TRP A 21 -2.23 -6.74 -9.58
CA TRP A 21 -1.64 -6.74 -10.90
C TRP A 21 -1.29 -8.15 -11.36
N GLU A 22 -1.07 -8.31 -12.66
CA GLU A 22 -0.64 -9.60 -13.23
C GLU A 22 0.83 -9.86 -12.91
N THR A 23 1.13 -11.10 -12.53
CA THR A 23 2.50 -11.52 -12.22
C THR A 23 2.89 -12.73 -13.04
N GLU A 24 4.20 -12.89 -13.20
CA GLU A 24 4.81 -14.12 -13.69
C GLU A 24 5.75 -14.67 -12.62
N PHE A 25 5.18 -15.15 -11.52
CA PHE A 25 5.95 -15.50 -10.33
C PHE A 25 6.61 -16.89 -10.45
N GLY A 26 7.92 -16.93 -10.23
CA GLY A 26 8.71 -18.16 -10.18
C GLY A 26 8.85 -18.88 -11.52
N SER A 27 9.45 -20.07 -11.50
CA SER A 27 9.71 -20.89 -12.70
C SER A 27 8.44 -21.31 -13.44
N ARG A 28 7.29 -21.27 -12.77
CA ARG A 28 5.98 -21.61 -13.34
C ARG A 28 5.16 -20.41 -13.79
N ARG A 29 5.72 -19.20 -13.71
CA ARG A 29 5.08 -17.94 -14.15
C ARG A 29 3.66 -17.80 -13.58
N LEU A 30 3.50 -18.06 -12.28
CA LEU A 30 2.20 -18.00 -11.62
C LEU A 30 1.65 -16.57 -11.65
N ASN A 31 0.38 -16.45 -12.05
CA ASN A 31 -0.36 -15.20 -11.92
C ASN A 31 -1.02 -15.14 -10.55
N LEU A 32 -0.56 -14.20 -9.73
CA LEU A 32 -0.98 -14.02 -8.34
C LEU A 32 -2.04 -12.92 -8.19
N ARG A 33 -2.50 -12.35 -9.31
CA ARG A 33 -3.53 -11.32 -9.33
C ARG A 33 -4.79 -11.79 -8.60
N GLY A 34 -5.19 -11.03 -7.59
CA GLY A 34 -6.38 -11.30 -6.77
C GLY A 34 -6.21 -12.44 -5.78
N LEU A 35 -5.02 -13.07 -5.70
CA LEU A 35 -4.74 -14.09 -4.70
C LEU A 35 -4.18 -13.48 -3.42
N GLN A 36 -4.56 -14.09 -2.31
CA GLN A 36 -4.02 -13.82 -0.99
C GLN A 36 -3.02 -14.89 -0.58
N ALA A 37 -2.12 -14.55 0.34
CA ALA A 37 -1.10 -15.47 0.86
C ALA A 37 -1.71 -16.79 1.34
N ARG A 38 -2.84 -16.73 2.06
CA ARG A 38 -3.57 -17.92 2.54
C ARG A 38 -4.06 -18.83 1.42
N GLN A 39 -4.48 -18.27 0.28
CA GLN A 39 -4.96 -19.06 -0.86
C GLN A 39 -3.78 -19.74 -1.55
N ALA A 40 -2.64 -19.05 -1.68
CA ALA A 40 -1.40 -19.64 -2.18
C ALA A 40 -0.89 -20.77 -1.27
N VAL A 41 -1.02 -20.67 0.07
CA VAL A 41 -0.71 -21.77 0.99
C VAL A 41 -1.62 -22.98 0.74
N VAL A 42 -2.91 -22.77 0.47
CA VAL A 42 -3.84 -23.86 0.14
C VAL A 42 -3.43 -24.53 -1.17
N ALA A 43 -3.08 -23.75 -2.20
CA ALA A 43 -2.58 -24.27 -3.48
C ALA A 43 -1.27 -25.06 -3.29
N ALA A 44 -0.37 -24.58 -2.43
CA ALA A 44 0.87 -25.29 -2.10
C ALA A 44 0.60 -26.66 -1.46
N LYS A 45 -0.40 -26.76 -0.58
CA LYS A 45 -0.81 -28.02 0.07
C LYS A 45 -1.52 -28.98 -0.88
N ALA A 46 -2.20 -28.46 -1.89
CA ALA A 46 -2.93 -29.26 -2.88
C ALA A 46 -2.03 -29.79 -4.01
N THR A 47 -0.85 -29.20 -4.21
CA THR A 47 0.10 -29.55 -5.27
C THR A 47 1.29 -30.35 -4.71
N ARG A 48 2.16 -30.87 -5.59
CA ARG A 48 3.31 -31.71 -5.21
C ARG A 48 4.59 -31.26 -5.93
N GLY A 49 5.74 -31.63 -5.36
CA GLY A 49 7.05 -31.36 -5.93
C GLY A 49 7.31 -29.86 -6.12
N ASP A 50 7.95 -29.50 -7.23
CA ASP A 50 8.35 -28.13 -7.54
C ASP A 50 7.18 -27.15 -7.60
N GLU A 51 5.97 -27.62 -7.94
CA GLU A 51 4.77 -26.78 -7.96
C GLU A 51 4.40 -26.31 -6.56
N SER A 52 4.43 -27.22 -5.59
CA SER A 52 4.15 -26.91 -4.19
C SER A 52 5.14 -25.90 -3.65
N GLN A 53 6.44 -26.08 -3.97
CA GLN A 53 7.48 -25.14 -3.57
C GLN A 53 7.27 -23.76 -4.18
N CYS A 54 6.91 -23.69 -5.48
CA CYS A 54 6.62 -22.44 -6.15
C CYS A 54 5.43 -21.70 -5.50
N TRP A 55 4.37 -22.43 -5.14
CA TRP A 55 3.24 -21.88 -4.41
C TRP A 55 3.58 -21.43 -2.97
N TYR A 56 4.48 -22.14 -2.27
CA TYR A 56 4.96 -21.68 -0.97
C TYR A 56 5.74 -20.37 -1.06
N GLN A 57 6.62 -20.24 -2.06
CA GLN A 57 7.35 -18.99 -2.32
C GLN A 57 6.39 -17.86 -2.69
N ALA A 58 5.39 -18.13 -3.53
CA ALA A 58 4.35 -17.17 -3.89
C ALA A 58 3.56 -16.71 -2.65
N ALA A 59 3.23 -17.64 -1.74
CA ALA A 59 2.55 -17.31 -0.49
C ALA A 59 3.40 -16.40 0.41
N GLN A 60 4.69 -16.67 0.54
CA GLN A 60 5.61 -15.82 1.31
C GLN A 60 5.73 -14.43 0.70
N TRP A 61 5.86 -14.33 -0.62
CA TRP A 61 5.90 -13.05 -1.32
C TRP A 61 4.60 -12.27 -1.14
N LEU A 62 3.44 -12.92 -1.34
CA LEU A 62 2.12 -12.32 -1.13
C LEU A 62 1.94 -11.80 0.30
N ALA A 63 2.42 -12.56 1.30
CA ALA A 63 2.36 -12.12 2.69
C ALA A 63 3.17 -10.83 2.91
N GLY A 64 4.31 -10.67 2.23
CA GLY A 64 5.08 -9.43 2.23
C GLY A 64 4.32 -8.27 1.59
N VAL A 65 3.67 -8.50 0.44
CA VAL A 65 2.85 -7.48 -0.23
C VAL A 65 1.68 -7.03 0.65
N GLU A 66 0.95 -7.99 1.24
CA GLU A 66 -0.17 -7.72 2.15
C GLU A 66 0.28 -6.96 3.40
N HIS A 67 1.45 -7.31 3.96
CA HIS A 67 2.02 -6.61 5.10
C HIS A 67 2.37 -5.16 4.75
N ASP A 68 3.11 -4.94 3.66
CA ASP A 68 3.47 -3.58 3.20
C ASP A 68 2.22 -2.73 2.92
N ALA A 69 1.19 -3.30 2.30
CA ALA A 69 -0.09 -2.63 2.04
C ALA A 69 -0.77 -2.20 3.34
N LYS A 70 -0.81 -3.10 4.34
CA LYS A 70 -1.37 -2.80 5.66
C LYS A 70 -0.58 -1.71 6.37
N THR A 71 0.74 -1.77 6.38
CA THR A 71 1.59 -0.77 7.02
C THR A 71 1.48 0.59 6.34
N ALA A 72 1.37 0.64 5.02
CA ALA A 72 1.12 1.89 4.30
C ALA A 72 -0.25 2.49 4.67
N ALA A 73 -1.29 1.67 4.79
CA ALA A 73 -2.60 2.11 5.24
C ALA A 73 -2.58 2.67 6.67
N GLU A 74 -1.82 2.04 7.58
CA GLU A 74 -1.62 2.52 8.96
C GLU A 74 -0.92 3.89 8.98
N HIS A 75 0.15 4.07 8.20
CA HIS A 75 0.81 5.37 8.06
C HIS A 75 -0.14 6.44 7.51
N ALA A 76 -0.93 6.12 6.49
CA ALA A 76 -1.90 7.06 5.93
C ALA A 76 -2.99 7.45 6.96
N GLN A 77 -3.45 6.51 7.78
CA GLN A 77 -4.41 6.81 8.85
C GLN A 77 -3.79 7.69 9.94
N GLN A 78 -2.54 7.44 10.33
CA GLN A 78 -1.80 8.31 11.25
C GLN A 78 -1.61 9.71 10.65
N ALA A 79 -1.38 9.81 9.34
CA ALA A 79 -1.24 11.08 8.65
C ALA A 79 -2.54 11.90 8.72
N LEU A 80 -3.70 11.27 8.53
CA LEU A 80 -5.00 11.93 8.71
C LEU A 80 -5.17 12.48 10.13
N ASN A 81 -4.77 11.71 11.15
CA ASN A 81 -4.83 12.17 12.54
C ASN A 81 -3.88 13.35 12.79
N ALA A 82 -2.70 13.35 12.16
CA ALA A 82 -1.75 14.46 12.25
C ALA A 82 -2.29 15.73 11.57
N VAL A 83 -2.91 15.61 10.39
CA VAL A 83 -3.60 16.73 9.73
C VAL A 83 -4.73 17.27 10.59
N ALA A 84 -5.55 16.40 11.19
CA ALA A 84 -6.62 16.82 12.09
C ALA A 84 -6.09 17.55 13.35
N SER A 85 -4.86 17.28 13.74
CA SER A 85 -4.17 17.91 14.87
C SER A 85 -3.36 19.16 14.45
N GLY A 86 -3.36 19.52 13.17
CA GLY A 86 -2.59 20.64 12.61
C GLY A 86 -1.10 20.35 12.37
N ASP A 87 -0.62 19.13 12.60
CA ASP A 87 0.79 18.77 12.39
C ASP A 87 1.01 18.27 10.95
N LEU A 88 1.06 19.22 10.02
CA LEU A 88 1.23 18.94 8.59
C LEU A 88 2.61 18.35 8.27
N ALA A 89 3.65 18.71 9.02
CA ALA A 89 5.00 18.17 8.82
C ALA A 89 5.05 16.66 9.10
N VAL A 90 4.40 16.22 10.20
CA VAL A 90 4.26 14.79 10.50
C VAL A 90 3.39 14.08 9.46
N ALA A 91 2.29 14.70 9.02
CA ALA A 91 1.44 14.13 7.98
C ALA A 91 2.20 13.88 6.66
N ILE A 92 2.99 14.85 6.20
CA ILE A 92 3.82 14.73 4.98
C ILE A 92 4.80 13.57 5.11
N LYS A 93 5.50 13.45 6.25
CA LYS A 93 6.44 12.35 6.51
C LYS A 93 5.75 10.98 6.50
N LEU A 94 4.56 10.88 7.07
CA LEU A 94 3.80 9.62 7.10
C LEU A 94 3.31 9.22 5.71
N PHE A 95 2.85 10.17 4.88
CA PHE A 95 2.51 9.89 3.49
C PHE A 95 3.72 9.51 2.63
N ASP A 96 4.89 10.07 2.93
CA ASP A 96 6.14 9.67 2.29
C ASP A 96 6.49 8.21 2.62
N GLN A 97 6.41 7.82 3.90
CA GLN A 97 6.60 6.43 4.34
C GLN A 97 5.63 5.46 3.67
N ALA A 98 4.35 5.82 3.57
CA ALA A 98 3.34 5.03 2.84
C ALA A 98 3.67 4.91 1.35
N SER A 99 4.16 5.99 0.74
CA SER A 99 4.54 6.03 -0.68
C SER A 99 5.78 5.17 -0.96
N VAL A 100 6.77 5.15 -0.08
CA VAL A 100 7.97 4.30 -0.20
C VAL A 100 7.60 2.82 -0.19
N LEU A 101 6.65 2.40 0.66
CA LEU A 101 6.16 1.03 0.67
C LEU A 101 5.43 0.67 -0.64
N ALA A 102 4.58 1.56 -1.12
CA ALA A 102 3.85 1.38 -2.38
C ALA A 102 4.79 1.32 -3.60
N ALA A 103 5.85 2.13 -3.61
CA ALA A 103 6.79 2.24 -4.74
C ALA A 103 7.58 0.95 -5.03
N LYS A 104 7.58 -0.02 -4.11
CA LYS A 104 8.16 -1.36 -4.34
C LYS A 104 7.36 -2.17 -5.36
N TYR A 105 6.12 -1.78 -5.63
CA TYR A 105 5.17 -2.54 -6.42
C TYR A 105 4.74 -1.75 -7.66
N PRO A 106 4.38 -2.41 -8.77
CA PRO A 106 4.02 -1.76 -10.03
C PRO A 106 2.64 -1.06 -10.00
N VAL A 107 2.09 -0.81 -8.82
CA VAL A 107 0.80 -0.13 -8.63
C VAL A 107 1.03 1.34 -8.34
N SER A 108 0.32 2.22 -9.05
CA SER A 108 0.29 3.64 -8.71
C SER A 108 -0.64 3.83 -7.52
N VAL A 109 -0.07 3.91 -6.32
CA VAL A 109 -0.86 4.15 -5.10
C VAL A 109 -0.90 5.65 -4.83
N GLY A 110 -2.11 6.19 -4.63
CA GLY A 110 -2.39 7.63 -4.55
C GLY A 110 -1.80 8.39 -3.36
N TYR A 111 -0.90 7.79 -2.57
CA TYR A 111 -0.29 8.43 -1.39
C TYR A 111 0.59 9.63 -1.74
N VAL A 112 1.21 9.64 -2.93
CA VAL A 112 1.96 10.81 -3.43
C VAL A 112 1.04 12.02 -3.61
N ALA A 113 -0.18 11.82 -4.13
CA ALA A 113 -1.15 12.89 -4.28
C ALA A 113 -1.66 13.39 -2.91
N CYS A 114 -1.77 12.50 -1.92
CA CYS A 114 -2.10 12.88 -0.53
C CYS A 114 -1.00 13.77 0.08
N ARG A 115 0.28 13.42 -0.15
CA ARG A 115 1.44 14.21 0.26
C ARG A 115 1.42 15.61 -0.35
N SER A 116 1.23 15.72 -1.66
CA SER A 116 1.19 17.02 -2.35
C SER A 116 0.07 17.91 -1.83
N LEU A 117 -1.11 17.36 -1.55
CA LEU A 117 -2.21 18.14 -0.96
C LEU A 117 -1.84 18.69 0.43
N CYS A 118 -1.10 17.92 1.25
CA CYS A 118 -0.60 18.42 2.54
C CYS A 118 0.49 19.49 2.39
N GLU A 119 1.37 19.38 1.38
CA GLU A 119 2.37 20.40 1.07
C GLU A 119 1.70 21.72 0.64
N ASP A 120 0.68 21.63 -0.22
CA ASP A 120 -0.10 22.80 -0.66
C ASP A 120 -0.78 23.48 0.52
N LEU A 121 -1.33 22.71 1.48
CA LEU A 121 -1.90 23.24 2.72
C LEU A 121 -0.84 23.93 3.60
N SER A 122 0.36 23.34 3.71
CA SER A 122 1.47 23.94 4.46
C SER A 122 2.00 25.23 3.84
N CYS A 123 1.94 25.36 2.51
CA CYS A 123 2.32 26.59 1.79
C CYS A 123 1.20 27.64 1.76
N SER A 124 -0.05 27.20 1.90
CA SER A 124 -1.23 28.07 1.93
C SER A 124 -1.53 28.66 3.32
N ASP A 125 -0.63 28.48 4.30
CA ASP A 125 -0.62 29.19 5.57
C ASP A 125 0.24 30.49 5.48
N PRO A 126 -0.32 31.64 5.06
CA PRO A 126 0.25 32.94 5.34
C PRO A 126 -0.23 33.41 6.72
N ALA A 127 0.30 32.83 7.79
CA ALA A 127 0.16 33.37 9.14
C ALA A 127 1.57 33.42 9.76
N THR A 128 2.28 34.54 9.83
CA THR A 128 1.83 35.90 10.18
C THR A 128 2.81 36.94 9.59
N ALA A 129 2.32 37.92 8.84
CA ALA A 129 3.01 39.17 8.52
C ALA A 129 2.09 40.34 8.87
#